data_AF-A0A7X7SHT4-F1
#
_entry.id   AF-A0A7X7SHT4-F1
#
_cell.length_a   1.000
_cell.length_b   1.000
_cell.length_c   1.000
_cell.angle_alpha   90.00
_cell.angle_beta   90.00
_cell.angle_gamma   90.00
#
_symmetry.space_group_name_H-M   'P 1'
#
loop_
_entity.id
_entity.type
_entity.pdbx_description
1 polymer ?
#
loop_
_entity_poly.entity_id
_entity_poly.type
_entity_poly.pdbx_seq_one_letter_code
_entity_poly.pdbx_strand_id
1 'polypeptide(L)'
;MRTSLVVAGALLATLLPASAVSARAQSLLERSPNLGGTWAGDAGILHFHFMHRFEATDPPARKVLNSPTFLLAAALPRELLVGARYATNSLVRTGYPNEWEFFGRWHMLSQDGNAPLDASIHGAWNQAASSADAELTLARRIGQLRLLGAGRVLSDAYHAGETRFAAGGGAALMVLDWLALAGDVMTLLDREDGEEVAWSAGVQLQIPMSPHTLSLHASNANTTTLQGTSRGTGEVMYGFEFTIPLTLSRYFGRRTQAAQPAASAPAAAVEVDMTNRLLFAPDTVRVRAGETVLWRNSSMLPHTVTADPSKAVSADNVELPAGAEPFDSGNIDPGRTWSHTFTVPGTYRYVCVPHELAGMVGVVVVEGGS
;
A
#
# COMPACT_ATOMS: atom_id res chain seq x y z
N MET A 1 21.63 -14.11 -41.57
CA MET A 1 22.26 -14.18 -40.23
C MET A 1 22.86 -12.82 -39.93
N ARG A 2 22.13 -11.96 -39.20
CA ARG A 2 22.63 -10.65 -38.75
C ARG A 2 22.74 -10.72 -37.24
N THR A 3 23.95 -10.48 -36.76
CA THR A 3 24.40 -10.52 -35.37
C THR A 3 23.73 -9.40 -34.58
N SER A 4 22.88 -9.76 -33.63
CA SER A 4 22.30 -8.84 -32.65
C SER A 4 23.37 -8.45 -31.63
N LEU A 5 23.75 -7.17 -31.61
CA LEU A 5 24.49 -6.59 -30.49
C LEU A 5 23.52 -6.40 -29.33
N VAL A 6 23.62 -7.24 -28.32
CA VAL A 6 23.02 -7.00 -27.00
C VAL A 6 23.84 -5.91 -26.33
N VAL A 7 23.33 -4.68 -26.31
CA VAL A 7 23.91 -3.61 -25.49
C VAL A 7 23.45 -3.85 -24.05
N ALA A 8 24.31 -4.49 -23.27
CA ALA A 8 24.18 -4.54 -21.82
C ALA A 8 24.46 -3.14 -21.25
N GLY A 9 23.40 -2.42 -20.89
CA GLY A 9 23.50 -1.17 -20.12
C GLY A 9 23.97 -1.47 -18.70
N ALA A 10 25.26 -1.32 -18.44
CA ALA A 10 25.83 -1.35 -17.10
C ALA A 10 25.46 -0.04 -16.37
N LEU A 11 24.52 -0.11 -15.42
CA LEU A 11 24.31 0.96 -14.45
C LEU A 11 25.40 0.86 -13.37
N LEU A 12 26.38 1.76 -13.44
CA LEU A 12 27.37 1.95 -12.38
C LEU A 12 26.69 2.75 -11.25
N ALA A 13 26.13 2.05 -10.27
CA ALA A 13 25.63 2.65 -9.04
C ALA A 13 26.81 3.13 -8.18
N THR A 14 27.04 4.43 -8.14
CA THR A 14 27.94 5.03 -7.15
C THR A 14 27.33 4.87 -5.76
N LEU A 15 27.96 4.05 -4.93
CA LEU A 15 27.63 3.82 -3.52
C LEU A 15 27.81 5.12 -2.72
N LEU A 16 26.75 5.89 -2.55
CA LEU A 16 26.65 6.86 -1.47
C LEU A 16 26.26 6.11 -0.18
N PRO A 17 26.80 6.50 1.00
CA PRO A 17 26.50 5.82 2.26
C PRO A 17 25.02 6.00 2.60
N ALA A 18 24.26 4.91 2.48
CA ALA A 18 22.86 4.82 2.86
C ALA A 18 22.74 4.95 4.38
N SER A 19 22.38 6.14 4.85
CA SER A 19 21.69 6.24 6.14
C SER A 19 20.36 5.51 5.98
N ALA A 20 20.20 4.42 6.73
CA ALA A 20 18.95 3.68 6.82
C ALA A 20 17.92 4.56 7.54
N VAL A 21 17.36 5.52 6.83
CA VAL A 21 16.13 6.17 7.26
C VAL A 21 15.02 5.21 6.86
N SER A 22 14.25 4.76 7.85
CA SER A 22 12.99 4.06 7.63
C SER A 22 12.06 5.00 6.87
N ALA A 23 12.09 4.96 5.53
CA ALA A 23 11.04 5.58 4.75
C ALA A 23 9.74 4.86 5.12
N ARG A 24 8.71 5.61 5.53
CA ARG A 24 7.38 5.02 5.64
C ARG A 24 6.93 4.69 4.22
N ALA A 25 6.26 3.55 4.01
CA ALA A 25 5.63 3.28 2.72
C ALA A 25 4.74 4.46 2.32
N GLN A 26 4.96 4.98 1.12
CA GLN A 26 4.13 6.03 0.55
C GLN A 26 2.69 5.51 0.43
N SER A 27 1.70 6.32 0.82
CA SER A 27 0.30 5.93 0.67
C SER A 27 -0.05 5.75 -0.81
N LEU A 28 -0.81 4.70 -1.10
CA LEU A 28 -1.37 4.45 -2.43
C LEU A 28 -2.40 5.51 -2.85
N LEU A 29 -2.81 6.38 -1.93
CA LEU A 29 -3.65 7.56 -2.22
C LEU A 29 -2.87 8.69 -2.92
N GLU A 30 -1.55 8.61 -2.94
CA GLU A 30 -0.69 9.68 -3.48
C GLU A 30 -0.24 9.47 -4.93
N ARG A 31 -0.65 8.36 -5.56
CA ARG A 31 -0.46 8.15 -7.00
C ARG A 31 -1.71 8.57 -7.76
N SER A 32 -1.62 8.71 -9.06
CA SER A 32 -2.77 8.93 -9.94
C SER A 32 -3.10 7.64 -10.70
N PRO A 33 -4.28 7.54 -11.37
CA PRO A 33 -4.69 6.29 -12.00
C PRO A 33 -3.77 5.77 -13.12
N ASN A 34 -3.08 6.63 -13.87
CA ASN A 34 -2.13 6.19 -14.91
C ASN A 34 -0.67 6.27 -14.47
N LEU A 35 -0.31 7.25 -13.63
CA LEU A 35 1.08 7.38 -13.17
C LEU A 35 1.28 6.62 -11.87
N GLY A 36 2.12 5.58 -11.93
CA GLY A 36 2.45 4.75 -10.76
C GLY A 36 3.28 5.45 -9.68
N GLY A 37 3.67 6.71 -9.88
CA GLY A 37 4.39 7.54 -8.92
C GLY A 37 5.76 7.00 -8.51
N THR A 38 6.26 7.50 -7.37
CA THR A 38 7.51 7.07 -6.74
C THR A 38 7.37 5.85 -5.83
N TRP A 39 6.17 5.28 -5.74
CA TRP A 39 5.81 4.26 -4.75
C TRP A 39 6.59 2.94 -4.93
N ALA A 40 7.17 2.43 -3.84
CA ALA A 40 7.89 1.14 -3.79
C ALA A 40 7.32 0.14 -2.76
N GLY A 41 6.48 0.58 -1.81
CA GLY A 41 5.91 -0.27 -0.75
C GLY A 41 6.92 -0.69 0.33
N ASP A 42 6.44 -1.31 1.42
CA ASP A 42 7.30 -1.82 2.49
C ASP A 42 7.90 -3.19 2.14
N ALA A 43 9.18 -3.38 2.46
CA ALA A 43 9.87 -4.63 2.21
C ALA A 43 9.15 -5.84 2.84
N GLY A 44 9.04 -6.93 2.08
CA GLY A 44 8.35 -8.15 2.52
C GLY A 44 6.83 -8.14 2.29
N ILE A 45 6.31 -7.12 1.59
CA ILE A 45 4.94 -7.09 1.09
C ILE A 45 4.91 -7.48 -0.39
N LEU A 46 4.00 -8.38 -0.73
CA LEU A 46 3.61 -8.69 -2.10
C LEU A 46 2.34 -7.91 -2.43
N HIS A 47 2.43 -7.01 -3.38
CA HIS A 47 1.31 -6.20 -3.85
C HIS A 47 0.64 -6.87 -5.03
N PHE A 48 -0.67 -7.08 -4.91
CA PHE A 48 -1.52 -7.50 -5.99
C PHE A 48 -2.54 -6.40 -6.30
N HIS A 49 -2.50 -5.85 -7.51
CA HIS A 49 -3.47 -4.86 -7.94
C HIS A 49 -4.32 -5.44 -9.05
N PHE A 50 -5.60 -5.11 -9.04
CA PHE A 50 -6.55 -5.47 -10.07
C PHE A 50 -7.23 -4.19 -10.52
N MET A 51 -6.85 -3.78 -11.73
CA MET A 51 -7.40 -2.62 -12.42
C MET A 51 -8.34 -3.14 -13.50
N HIS A 52 -9.56 -2.62 -13.52
CA HIS A 52 -10.54 -2.88 -14.56
C HIS A 52 -10.91 -1.58 -15.24
N ARG A 53 -10.85 -1.57 -16.57
CA ARG A 53 -11.35 -0.50 -17.43
C ARG A 53 -12.49 -1.01 -18.28
N PHE A 54 -13.58 -0.25 -18.27
CA PHE A 54 -14.81 -0.56 -18.97
C PHE A 54 -15.10 0.50 -20.01
N GLU A 55 -15.44 0.05 -21.21
CA GLU A 55 -15.83 0.88 -22.34
C GLU A 55 -17.18 0.39 -22.87
N ALA A 56 -18.07 1.33 -23.21
CA ALA A 56 -19.32 1.01 -23.86
C ALA A 56 -19.16 1.21 -25.37
N THR A 57 -19.35 0.14 -26.13
CA THR A 57 -19.24 0.16 -27.59
C THR A 57 -20.51 0.65 -28.26
N ASP A 58 -20.34 1.33 -29.38
CA ASP A 58 -21.41 1.82 -30.21
C ASP A 58 -22.19 0.71 -30.96
N PRO A 59 -23.33 1.06 -31.59
CA PRO A 59 -24.05 0.15 -32.47
C PRO A 59 -23.16 -0.43 -33.60
N PRO A 60 -23.41 -1.67 -34.05
CA PRO A 60 -24.55 -2.52 -33.68
C PRO A 60 -24.32 -3.34 -32.41
N ALA A 61 -23.10 -3.39 -31.87
CA ALA A 61 -22.76 -4.31 -30.79
C ALA A 61 -23.40 -3.92 -29.45
N ARG A 62 -23.35 -2.63 -29.05
CA ARG A 62 -23.87 -2.13 -27.77
C ARG A 62 -23.43 -2.97 -26.56
N LYS A 63 -22.13 -3.27 -26.47
CA LYS A 63 -21.55 -4.09 -25.41
C LYS A 63 -20.68 -3.26 -24.47
N VAL A 64 -20.67 -3.64 -23.20
CA VAL A 64 -19.64 -3.21 -22.26
C VAL A 64 -18.45 -4.16 -22.40
N LEU A 65 -17.31 -3.63 -22.83
CA LEU A 65 -16.04 -4.33 -22.85
C LEU A 65 -15.32 -4.08 -21.53
N ASN A 66 -14.61 -5.08 -21.03
CA ASN A 66 -13.78 -4.99 -19.83
C ASN A 66 -12.35 -5.36 -20.22
N SER A 67 -11.40 -4.49 -19.91
CA SER A 67 -9.97 -4.66 -20.17
C SER A 67 -9.18 -4.68 -18.85
N PRO A 68 -9.17 -5.82 -18.12
CA PRO A 68 -8.38 -5.93 -16.90
C PRO A 68 -6.87 -5.79 -17.12
N THR A 69 -6.19 -5.09 -16.21
CA THR A 69 -4.74 -5.17 -16.00
C THR A 69 -4.43 -5.57 -14.57
N PHE A 70 -3.64 -6.62 -14.40
CA PHE A 70 -3.20 -7.14 -13.11
C PHE A 70 -1.77 -6.76 -12.85
N LEU A 71 -1.44 -6.35 -11.62
CA LEU A 71 -0.07 -6.15 -11.17
C LEU A 71 0.23 -7.14 -10.05
N LEU A 72 1.39 -7.78 -10.13
CA LEU A 72 1.98 -8.53 -9.02
C LEU A 72 3.40 -8.01 -8.80
N ALA A 73 3.69 -7.45 -7.63
CA ALA A 73 5.00 -6.89 -7.34
C ALA A 73 5.44 -7.12 -5.89
N ALA A 74 6.70 -7.47 -5.70
CA ALA A 74 7.32 -7.65 -4.40
C ALA A 74 8.14 -6.42 -4.03
N ALA A 75 7.81 -5.82 -2.90
CA ALA A 75 8.64 -4.80 -2.28
C ALA A 75 9.81 -5.49 -1.55
N LEU A 76 11.02 -5.10 -1.94
CA LEU A 76 12.29 -5.64 -1.47
C LEU A 76 13.01 -4.60 -0.59
N PRO A 77 14.01 -5.02 0.21
CA PRO A 77 14.85 -4.08 0.94
C PRO A 77 15.49 -3.03 0.03
N ARG A 78 15.81 -1.87 0.60
CA ARG A 78 16.38 -0.70 -0.10
C ARG A 78 15.45 -0.09 -1.14
N GLU A 79 14.15 0.01 -0.81
CA GLU A 79 13.20 0.80 -1.59
C GLU A 79 13.08 0.31 -3.05
N LEU A 80 13.21 -1.01 -3.26
CA LEU A 80 13.19 -1.65 -4.56
C LEU A 80 11.90 -2.44 -4.72
N LEU A 81 11.12 -2.13 -5.75
CA LEU A 81 9.91 -2.86 -6.12
C LEU A 81 10.17 -3.62 -7.42
N VAL A 82 9.97 -4.93 -7.44
CA VAL A 82 10.09 -5.74 -8.66
C VAL A 82 8.77 -6.44 -8.93
N GLY A 83 8.34 -6.51 -10.18
CA GLY A 83 7.04 -7.09 -10.48
C GLY A 83 6.77 -7.29 -11.95
N ALA A 84 5.53 -7.68 -12.21
CA ALA A 84 4.98 -7.81 -13.54
C ALA A 84 3.58 -7.21 -13.61
N ARG A 85 3.25 -6.64 -14.77
CA ARG A 85 1.88 -6.31 -15.16
C ARG A 85 1.44 -7.24 -16.26
N TYR A 86 0.18 -7.65 -16.21
CA TYR A 86 -0.48 -8.42 -17.26
C TYR A 86 -1.77 -7.71 -17.65
N ALA A 87 -1.80 -7.14 -18.85
CA ALA A 87 -3.03 -6.63 -19.45
C ALA A 87 -3.64 -7.70 -20.35
N THR A 88 -4.93 -7.97 -20.12
CA THR A 88 -5.68 -9.00 -20.86
C THR A 88 -6.11 -8.56 -22.25
N ASN A 89 -6.19 -7.25 -22.45
CA ASN A 89 -6.49 -6.58 -23.70
C ASN A 89 -5.59 -5.35 -23.80
N SER A 90 -4.69 -5.29 -24.77
CA SER A 90 -3.74 -4.20 -24.96
C SER A 90 -3.78 -3.66 -26.38
N LEU A 91 -3.73 -2.34 -26.49
CA LEU A 91 -3.62 -1.60 -27.75
C LEU A 91 -2.18 -1.15 -28.05
N VAL A 92 -1.20 -1.63 -27.28
CA VAL A 92 0.22 -1.29 -27.49
C VAL A 92 0.72 -1.86 -28.81
N ARG A 93 0.23 -3.03 -29.23
CA ARG A 93 0.59 -3.64 -30.51
C ARG A 93 -0.63 -4.27 -31.19
N THR A 94 -0.89 -3.83 -32.42
CA THR A 94 -1.94 -4.41 -33.27
C THR A 94 -1.69 -5.90 -33.48
N GLY A 95 -2.72 -6.72 -33.24
CA GLY A 95 -2.65 -8.18 -33.41
C GLY A 95 -1.99 -8.94 -32.27
N TYR A 96 -1.57 -8.26 -31.19
CA TYR A 96 -1.02 -8.88 -29.98
C TYR A 96 -1.93 -8.54 -28.79
N PRO A 97 -2.93 -9.38 -28.47
CA PRO A 97 -4.08 -8.97 -27.66
C PRO A 97 -3.73 -8.76 -26.19
N ASN A 98 -2.70 -9.41 -25.66
CA ASN A 98 -2.33 -9.34 -24.25
C ASN A 98 -0.93 -8.75 -24.09
N GLU A 99 -0.67 -8.11 -22.96
CA GLU A 99 0.60 -7.41 -22.72
C GLU A 99 1.19 -7.84 -21.39
N TRP A 100 2.45 -8.28 -21.43
CA TRP A 100 3.27 -8.47 -20.24
C TRP A 100 4.29 -7.35 -20.14
N GLU A 101 4.37 -6.73 -18.98
CA GLU A 101 5.44 -5.79 -18.64
C GLU A 101 6.14 -6.25 -17.36
N PHE A 102 7.40 -6.63 -17.46
CA PHE A 102 8.23 -6.98 -16.31
C PHE A 102 9.05 -5.78 -15.91
N PHE A 103 9.09 -5.43 -14.61
CA PHE A 103 9.70 -4.19 -14.20
C PHE A 103 10.47 -4.28 -12.88
N GLY A 104 11.37 -3.31 -12.71
CA GLY A 104 11.97 -2.94 -11.44
C GLY A 104 11.85 -1.43 -11.24
N ARG A 105 11.51 -1.01 -10.03
CA ARG A 105 11.47 0.40 -9.63
C ARG A 105 12.31 0.59 -8.39
N TRP A 106 13.21 1.54 -8.44
CA TRP A 106 14.01 1.96 -7.30
C TRP A 106 13.60 3.37 -6.88
N HIS A 107 13.14 3.50 -5.64
CA HIS A 107 12.84 4.78 -5.01
C HIS A 107 14.12 5.31 -4.33
N MET A 108 14.71 6.33 -4.95
CA MET A 108 16.06 6.80 -4.68
C MET A 108 16.12 7.88 -3.61
N LEU A 109 15.14 8.77 -3.62
CA LEU A 109 15.03 9.90 -2.69
C LEU A 109 13.66 9.87 -2.08
N SER A 110 13.59 10.11 -0.77
CA SER A 110 12.34 10.15 -0.01
C SER A 110 12.25 11.43 0.82
N GLN A 111 11.14 12.16 0.73
CA GLN A 111 10.82 13.29 1.61
C GLN A 111 10.70 12.85 3.07
N ASP A 112 10.20 11.64 3.33
CA ASP A 112 10.19 11.07 4.69
C ASP A 112 11.64 10.79 5.18
N GLY A 113 12.58 10.68 4.24
CA GLY A 113 14.02 10.62 4.45
C GLY A 113 14.75 11.97 4.47
N ASN A 114 14.02 13.10 4.65
CA ASN A 114 14.53 14.48 4.59
C ASN A 114 15.07 14.93 3.21
N ALA A 115 14.75 14.23 2.12
CA ALA A 115 15.05 14.74 0.77
C ALA A 115 14.09 15.90 0.41
N PRO A 116 14.49 16.84 -0.47
CA PRO A 116 13.63 17.96 -0.88
C PRO A 116 12.44 17.55 -1.77
N LEU A 117 12.50 16.35 -2.34
CA LEU A 117 11.48 15.72 -3.19
C LEU A 117 11.68 14.20 -3.15
N ASP A 118 10.67 13.46 -3.59
CA ASP A 118 10.81 12.04 -3.87
C ASP A 118 11.23 11.81 -5.32
N ALA A 119 12.07 10.81 -5.55
CA ALA A 119 12.51 10.44 -6.88
C ALA A 119 12.57 8.93 -7.04
N SER A 120 12.12 8.42 -8.19
CA SER A 120 12.25 7.01 -8.53
C SER A 120 12.64 6.81 -9.98
N ILE A 121 13.43 5.76 -10.24
CA ILE A 121 13.65 5.23 -11.58
C ILE A 121 12.90 3.91 -11.71
N HIS A 122 12.19 3.74 -12.82
CA HIS A 122 11.47 2.52 -13.19
C HIS A 122 12.00 2.03 -14.53
N GLY A 123 12.53 0.81 -14.57
CA GLY A 123 12.91 0.13 -15.81
C GLY A 123 11.95 -1.03 -16.07
N ALA A 124 11.52 -1.19 -17.31
CA ALA A 124 10.55 -2.19 -17.71
C ALA A 124 10.91 -2.84 -19.05
N TRP A 125 10.49 -4.10 -19.22
CA TRP A 125 10.49 -4.79 -20.49
C TRP A 125 9.05 -5.10 -20.90
N ASN A 126 8.63 -4.54 -22.03
CA ASN A 126 7.33 -4.77 -22.63
C ASN A 126 7.41 -5.91 -23.64
N GLN A 127 6.75 -7.04 -23.36
CA GLN A 127 6.78 -8.20 -24.23
C GLN A 127 6.05 -7.95 -25.56
N ALA A 128 4.90 -7.27 -25.53
CA ALA A 128 4.09 -7.06 -26.74
C ALA A 128 4.85 -6.21 -27.75
N ALA A 129 5.42 -5.09 -27.29
CA ALA A 129 6.22 -4.18 -28.11
C ALA A 129 7.65 -4.69 -28.37
N SER A 130 8.14 -5.67 -27.59
CA SER A 130 9.57 -6.05 -27.56
C SER A 130 10.49 -4.87 -27.21
N SER A 131 10.06 -4.04 -26.26
CA SER A 131 10.70 -2.78 -25.90
C SER A 131 11.27 -2.80 -24.48
N ALA A 132 12.49 -2.28 -24.33
CA ALA A 132 13.04 -1.84 -23.06
C ALA A 132 12.64 -0.38 -22.81
N ASP A 133 11.84 -0.16 -21.78
CA ASP A 133 11.26 1.13 -21.44
C ASP A 133 11.80 1.61 -20.08
N ALA A 134 11.85 2.92 -19.88
CA ALA A 134 12.21 3.49 -18.59
C ALA A 134 11.41 4.76 -18.28
N GLU A 135 11.19 5.02 -17.00
CA GLU A 135 10.56 6.21 -16.46
C GLU A 135 11.41 6.79 -15.31
N LEU A 136 11.62 8.09 -15.34
CA LEU A 136 12.04 8.87 -14.17
C LEU A 136 10.83 9.61 -13.66
N THR A 137 10.52 9.43 -12.37
CA THR A 137 9.43 10.14 -11.70
C THR A 137 9.97 10.97 -10.55
N LEU A 138 9.56 12.23 -10.51
CA LEU A 138 9.78 13.18 -9.42
C LEU A 138 8.45 13.50 -8.76
N ALA A 139 8.44 13.62 -7.45
CA ALA A 139 7.22 13.96 -6.73
C ALA A 139 7.49 14.87 -5.53
N ARG A 140 6.55 15.76 -5.24
CA ARG A 140 6.67 16.68 -4.09
C ARG A 140 5.36 16.75 -3.31
N ARG A 141 5.46 16.74 -1.98
CA ARG A 141 4.31 16.92 -1.08
C ARG A 141 4.30 18.38 -0.61
N ILE A 142 3.15 19.05 -0.75
CA ILE A 142 2.91 20.45 -0.38
C ILE A 142 1.60 20.48 0.41
N GLY A 143 1.70 20.34 1.73
CA GLY A 143 0.52 20.15 2.58
C GLY A 143 -0.24 18.89 2.16
N GLN A 144 -1.52 19.05 1.84
CA GLN A 144 -2.42 17.99 1.36
C GLN A 144 -2.22 17.63 -0.12
N LEU A 145 -1.45 18.42 -0.87
CA LEU A 145 -1.25 18.21 -2.29
C LEU A 145 0.02 17.41 -2.55
N ARG A 146 -0.10 16.37 -3.36
CA ARG A 146 1.01 15.66 -3.99
C ARG A 146 1.10 16.08 -5.45
N LEU A 147 2.26 16.52 -5.89
CA LEU A 147 2.54 16.81 -7.29
C LEU A 147 3.49 15.75 -7.85
N LEU A 148 3.24 15.31 -9.09
CA LEU A 148 3.99 14.29 -9.81
C LEU A 148 4.48 14.86 -11.13
N GLY A 149 5.71 14.56 -11.51
CA GLY A 149 6.25 14.78 -12.85
C GLY A 149 6.98 13.52 -13.32
N ALA A 150 6.76 13.12 -14.57
CA ALA A 150 7.35 11.90 -15.12
C ALA A 150 7.87 12.14 -16.53
N GLY A 151 9.03 11.54 -16.83
CA GLY A 151 9.61 11.48 -18.17
C GLY A 151 9.95 10.04 -18.53
N ARG A 152 9.68 9.64 -19.77
CA ARG A 152 9.82 8.27 -20.26
C ARG A 152 10.65 8.19 -21.51
N VAL A 153 11.35 7.07 -21.66
CA VAL A 153 11.97 6.63 -22.90
C VAL A 153 11.45 5.24 -23.23
N LEU A 154 11.01 5.04 -24.47
CA LEU A 154 10.42 3.80 -24.95
C LEU A 154 11.26 3.33 -26.14
N SER A 155 12.03 2.25 -26.02
CA SER A 155 13.04 1.89 -27.03
C SER A 155 12.46 1.46 -28.40
N ASP A 156 11.30 0.81 -28.37
CA ASP A 156 10.52 0.35 -29.52
C ASP A 156 9.03 0.64 -29.22
N ALA A 157 8.68 1.92 -29.25
CA ALA A 157 7.34 2.37 -28.88
C ALA A 157 6.31 1.78 -29.85
N TYR A 158 5.32 1.06 -29.32
CA TYR A 158 4.23 0.46 -30.07
C TYR A 158 4.66 -0.50 -31.18
N HIS A 159 5.87 -1.08 -31.06
CA HIS A 159 6.48 -1.95 -32.08
C HIS A 159 6.69 -1.26 -33.44
N ALA A 160 6.98 0.04 -33.44
CA ALA A 160 7.22 0.83 -34.64
C ALA A 160 8.68 0.75 -35.14
N GLY A 161 9.59 0.15 -34.36
CA GLY A 161 11.03 0.14 -34.62
C GLY A 161 11.73 1.45 -34.23
N GLU A 162 11.08 2.29 -33.44
CA GLU A 162 11.54 3.65 -33.12
C GLU A 162 11.54 3.93 -31.62
N THR A 163 12.57 4.65 -31.18
CA THR A 163 12.66 5.15 -29.81
C THR A 163 11.87 6.43 -29.67
N ARG A 164 10.93 6.47 -28.74
CA ARG A 164 10.09 7.64 -28.48
C ARG A 164 10.20 8.08 -27.03
N PHE A 165 9.89 9.35 -26.80
CA PHE A 165 9.93 9.96 -25.47
C PHE A 165 8.55 10.45 -25.08
N ALA A 166 8.20 10.31 -23.81
CA ALA A 166 6.96 10.87 -23.27
C ALA A 166 7.25 11.71 -22.03
N ALA A 167 6.43 12.74 -21.79
CA ALA A 167 6.48 13.51 -20.56
C ALA A 167 5.07 13.84 -20.09
N GLY A 168 4.93 13.97 -18.78
CA GLY A 168 3.66 14.18 -18.15
C GLY A 168 3.78 14.53 -16.68
N GLY A 169 2.63 14.67 -16.06
CA GLY A 169 2.53 15.00 -14.65
C GLY A 169 1.15 14.73 -14.13
N GLY A 170 1.01 14.82 -12.82
CA GLY A 170 -0.24 14.57 -12.15
C GLY A 170 -0.26 15.17 -10.76
N ALA A 171 -1.39 15.05 -10.11
CA ALA A 171 -1.56 15.46 -8.74
C ALA A 171 -2.50 14.53 -7.99
N ALA A 172 -2.30 14.43 -6.69
CA ALA A 172 -3.25 13.84 -5.75
C ALA A 172 -3.49 14.83 -4.60
N LEU A 173 -4.74 15.20 -4.37
CA LEU A 173 -5.17 16.06 -3.29
C LEU A 173 -5.80 15.20 -2.20
N MET A 174 -5.14 15.13 -1.04
CA MET A 174 -5.65 14.48 0.15
C MET A 174 -6.78 15.34 0.74
N VAL A 175 -8.03 14.98 0.48
CA VAL A 175 -9.20 15.68 1.01
C VAL A 175 -9.41 15.30 2.48
N LEU A 176 -9.22 14.02 2.79
CA LEU A 176 -9.19 13.43 4.12
C LEU A 176 -8.04 12.42 4.19
N ASP A 177 -7.69 11.96 5.37
CA ASP A 177 -6.62 10.95 5.54
C ASP A 177 -6.90 9.64 4.78
N TRP A 178 -8.17 9.36 4.47
CA TRP A 178 -8.62 8.17 3.75
C TRP A 178 -9.22 8.48 2.37
N LEU A 179 -9.28 9.74 1.93
CA LEU A 179 -9.92 10.17 0.69
C LEU A 179 -9.02 11.12 -0.09
N ALA A 180 -8.71 10.76 -1.34
CA ALA A 180 -7.98 11.63 -2.25
C ALA A 180 -8.70 11.80 -3.59
N LEU A 181 -8.51 12.98 -4.20
CA LEU A 181 -8.83 13.23 -5.60
C LEU A 181 -7.52 13.25 -6.37
N ALA A 182 -7.42 12.52 -7.47
CA ALA A 182 -6.19 12.49 -8.25
C ALA A 182 -6.45 12.52 -9.76
N GLY A 183 -5.46 13.00 -10.50
CA GLY A 183 -5.49 12.96 -11.95
C GLY A 183 -4.10 13.15 -12.53
N ASP A 184 -3.95 12.77 -13.79
CA ASP A 184 -2.70 12.89 -14.53
C ASP A 184 -2.92 13.12 -16.02
N VAL A 185 -1.85 13.55 -16.67
CA VAL A 185 -1.71 13.66 -18.11
C VAL A 185 -0.31 13.18 -18.52
N MET A 186 -0.22 12.55 -19.69
CA MET A 186 1.02 12.08 -20.29
C MET A 186 0.90 12.19 -21.81
N THR A 187 1.95 12.68 -22.47
CA THR A 187 1.99 12.81 -23.93
C THR A 187 3.33 12.35 -24.47
N LEU A 188 3.31 11.74 -25.65
CA LEU A 188 4.50 11.58 -26.49
C LEU A 188 5.01 12.97 -26.90
N LEU A 189 6.32 13.15 -26.90
CA LEU A 189 6.96 14.43 -27.24
C LEU A 189 7.00 14.70 -28.75
N ASP A 190 6.91 13.63 -29.52
CA ASP A 190 6.89 13.56 -30.99
C ASP A 190 5.52 13.06 -31.47
N ARG A 191 4.45 13.45 -30.79
CA ARG A 191 3.08 12.98 -31.04
C ARG A 191 2.66 13.19 -32.51
N GLU A 192 2.17 12.12 -33.14
CA GLU A 192 1.70 12.12 -34.52
C GLU A 192 0.19 12.42 -34.64
N ASP A 193 -0.28 12.69 -35.86
CA ASP A 193 -1.70 12.87 -36.14
C ASP A 193 -2.48 11.58 -35.82
N GLY A 194 -3.53 11.71 -35.01
CA GLY A 194 -4.32 10.57 -34.52
C GLY A 194 -3.83 9.98 -33.20
N GLU A 195 -2.70 10.44 -32.66
CA GLU A 195 -2.26 10.07 -31.31
C GLU A 195 -2.82 11.03 -30.25
N GLU A 196 -3.45 10.46 -29.24
CA GLU A 196 -4.08 11.24 -28.16
C GLU A 196 -3.19 11.37 -26.93
N VAL A 197 -3.38 12.47 -26.21
CA VAL A 197 -2.81 12.66 -24.87
C VAL A 197 -3.50 11.65 -23.94
N ALA A 198 -2.71 10.88 -23.20
CA ALA A 198 -3.23 10.03 -22.14
C ALA A 198 -3.57 10.89 -20.92
N TRP A 199 -4.73 10.68 -20.32
CA TRP A 199 -5.15 11.36 -19.11
C TRP A 199 -5.96 10.43 -18.20
N SER A 200 -6.03 10.78 -16.92
CA SER A 200 -6.96 10.17 -15.99
C SER A 200 -7.40 11.12 -14.90
N ALA A 201 -8.54 10.81 -14.30
CA ALA A 201 -9.04 11.45 -13.09
C ALA A 201 -9.78 10.41 -12.25
N GLY A 202 -9.67 10.48 -10.92
CA GLY A 202 -10.32 9.52 -10.05
C GLY A 202 -10.41 9.96 -8.60
N VAL A 203 -11.27 9.24 -7.88
CA VAL A 203 -11.42 9.30 -6.44
C VAL A 203 -10.78 8.06 -5.83
N GLN A 204 -9.93 8.26 -4.84
CA GLN A 204 -9.17 7.20 -4.19
C GLN A 204 -9.56 7.12 -2.72
N LEU A 205 -9.79 5.89 -2.28
CA LEU A 205 -10.30 5.56 -0.97
C LEU A 205 -9.32 4.59 -0.33
N GLN A 206 -8.79 4.93 0.84
CA GLN A 206 -8.19 3.96 1.71
C GLN A 206 -9.31 3.36 2.54
N ILE A 207 -9.46 2.05 2.49
CA ILE A 207 -10.52 1.38 3.23
C ILE A 207 -10.13 1.44 4.71
N PRO A 208 -10.89 2.16 5.56
CA PRO A 208 -10.55 2.31 6.96
C PRO A 208 -10.30 0.95 7.61
N MET A 209 -9.34 0.90 8.51
CA MET A 209 -8.98 -0.32 9.24
C MET A 209 -8.41 -1.45 8.38
N SER A 210 -8.03 -1.16 7.13
CA SER A 210 -7.36 -2.12 6.27
C SER A 210 -6.23 -1.46 5.48
N PRO A 211 -5.24 -2.24 5.02
CA PRO A 211 -4.18 -1.72 4.15
C PRO A 211 -4.63 -1.65 2.67
N HIS A 212 -5.90 -1.91 2.38
CA HIS A 212 -6.44 -1.91 1.02
C HIS A 212 -6.82 -0.50 0.56
N THR A 213 -6.70 -0.28 -0.74
CA THR A 213 -7.20 0.94 -1.39
C THR A 213 -8.11 0.59 -2.55
N LEU A 214 -9.07 1.46 -2.82
CA LEU A 214 -9.96 1.42 -3.96
C LEU A 214 -9.88 2.78 -4.69
N SER A 215 -9.56 2.75 -5.97
CA SER A 215 -9.67 3.89 -6.87
C SER A 215 -10.87 3.69 -7.78
N LEU A 216 -11.73 4.69 -7.91
CA LEU A 216 -12.75 4.79 -8.96
C LEU A 216 -12.32 5.89 -9.91
N HIS A 217 -12.16 5.58 -11.20
CA HIS A 217 -11.52 6.51 -12.12
C HIS A 217 -12.12 6.48 -13.53
N ALA A 218 -11.87 7.57 -14.26
CA ALA A 218 -11.97 7.65 -15.70
C ALA A 218 -10.56 7.83 -16.29
N SER A 219 -10.29 7.19 -17.42
CA SER A 219 -9.03 7.30 -18.15
C SER A 219 -9.28 7.03 -19.62
N ASN A 220 -8.53 7.67 -20.51
CA ASN A 220 -8.46 7.26 -21.91
C ASN A 220 -7.23 6.40 -22.20
N ALA A 221 -6.43 6.01 -21.21
CA ALA A 221 -5.37 5.02 -21.41
C ALA A 221 -5.96 3.60 -21.40
N ASN A 222 -5.40 2.67 -22.19
CA ASN A 222 -5.95 1.30 -22.27
C ASN A 222 -5.45 0.39 -21.14
N THR A 223 -4.16 0.41 -20.84
CA THR A 223 -3.53 -0.41 -19.79
C THR A 223 -2.78 0.47 -18.78
N THR A 224 -2.11 -0.14 -17.79
CA THR A 224 -1.28 0.58 -16.80
C THR A 224 0.23 0.34 -17.01
N THR A 225 0.64 -0.12 -18.19
CA THR A 225 2.06 -0.24 -18.56
C THR A 225 2.63 1.12 -18.96
N LEU A 226 3.95 1.24 -19.07
CA LEU A 226 4.58 2.48 -19.52
C LEU A 226 4.08 2.89 -20.90
N GLN A 227 4.03 2.00 -21.88
CA GLN A 227 3.52 2.35 -23.22
C GLN A 227 2.01 2.60 -23.22
N GLY A 228 1.24 1.77 -22.53
CA GLY A 228 -0.22 1.87 -22.49
C GLY A 228 -0.74 3.13 -21.81
N THR A 229 0.07 3.74 -20.93
CA THR A 229 -0.22 5.04 -20.30
C THR A 229 0.51 6.21 -20.93
N SER A 230 1.31 6.00 -21.98
CA SER A 230 2.00 7.09 -22.70
C SER A 230 1.18 7.66 -23.87
N ARG A 231 0.14 6.94 -24.30
CA ARG A 231 -0.75 7.33 -25.40
C ARG A 231 -2.20 7.03 -25.04
N GLY A 232 -3.06 8.02 -25.22
CA GLY A 232 -4.50 7.89 -25.05
C GLY A 232 -5.15 7.14 -26.21
N THR A 233 -6.34 6.61 -25.95
CA THR A 233 -7.28 6.13 -26.95
C THR A 233 -8.36 7.20 -27.15
N GLY A 234 -9.14 7.08 -28.24
CA GLY A 234 -10.30 7.95 -28.48
C GLY A 234 -11.51 7.64 -27.60
N GLU A 235 -11.37 6.71 -26.64
CA GLU A 235 -12.48 6.20 -25.84
C GLU A 235 -12.24 6.47 -24.36
N VAL A 236 -13.27 6.95 -23.67
CA VAL A 236 -13.20 7.14 -22.22
C VAL A 236 -13.58 5.83 -21.54
N MET A 237 -12.61 5.26 -20.84
CA MET A 237 -12.81 4.07 -20.01
C MET A 237 -13.08 4.47 -18.57
N TYR A 238 -14.15 3.93 -18.00
CA TYR A 238 -14.46 4.05 -16.57
C TYR A 238 -14.00 2.79 -15.88
N GLY A 239 -13.50 2.91 -14.66
CA GLY A 239 -12.83 1.79 -14.06
C GLY A 239 -12.67 1.89 -12.56
N PHE A 240 -12.12 0.81 -12.03
CA PHE A 240 -11.64 0.78 -10.66
C PHE A 240 -10.29 0.08 -10.58
N GLU A 241 -9.51 0.45 -9.58
CA GLU A 241 -8.33 -0.30 -9.17
C GLU A 241 -8.44 -0.61 -7.70
N PHE A 242 -8.20 -1.87 -7.33
CA PHE A 242 -8.13 -2.27 -5.93
C PHE A 242 -6.78 -2.92 -5.65
N THR A 243 -6.17 -2.53 -4.55
CA THR A 243 -4.84 -3.00 -4.13
C THR A 243 -4.94 -3.88 -2.89
N ILE A 244 -4.39 -5.09 -2.99
CA ILE A 244 -4.15 -6.01 -1.88
C ILE A 244 -2.65 -6.06 -1.56
N PRO A 245 -2.23 -5.53 -0.40
CA PRO A 245 -0.92 -5.84 0.15
C PRO A 245 -0.96 -7.14 0.96
N LEU A 246 -0.18 -8.12 0.50
CA LEU A 246 0.01 -9.42 1.16
C LEU A 246 1.35 -9.42 1.90
N THR A 247 1.31 -9.26 3.23
CA THR A 247 2.52 -9.36 4.06
C THR A 247 3.01 -10.80 4.09
N LEU A 248 4.16 -11.09 3.48
CA LEU A 248 4.66 -12.46 3.29
C LEU A 248 4.98 -13.18 4.60
N SER A 249 5.39 -12.44 5.63
CA SER A 249 5.64 -12.99 6.97
C SER A 249 4.39 -13.62 7.59
N ARG A 250 3.17 -13.23 7.15
CA ARG A 250 1.91 -13.86 7.59
C ARG A 250 1.74 -15.29 7.08
N TYR A 251 2.30 -15.62 5.92
CA TYR A 251 2.09 -16.91 5.25
C TYR A 251 3.32 -17.82 5.33
N PHE A 252 4.52 -17.24 5.30
CA PHE A 252 5.78 -17.97 5.20
C PHE A 252 6.71 -17.70 6.39
N GLY A 253 6.31 -16.83 7.32
CA GLY A 253 7.03 -16.61 8.57
C GLY A 253 6.87 -17.81 9.50
N ARG A 254 7.65 -18.87 9.27
CA ARG A 254 7.88 -19.89 10.30
C ARG A 254 8.52 -19.21 11.51
N ARG A 255 7.72 -18.93 12.53
CA ARG A 255 8.21 -18.89 13.90
C ARG A 255 7.75 -20.16 14.60
N THR A 256 8.52 -21.24 14.44
CA THR A 256 8.95 -21.96 15.64
C THR A 256 9.87 -21.02 16.40
N GLN A 257 9.28 -20.01 17.05
CA GLN A 257 9.98 -19.32 18.12
C GLN A 257 9.91 -20.31 19.28
N ALA A 258 11.00 -21.05 19.49
CA ALA A 258 11.22 -21.68 20.78
C ALA A 258 10.94 -20.61 21.83
N ALA A 259 10.08 -20.94 22.80
CA ALA A 259 9.76 -20.05 23.90
C ALA A 259 11.07 -19.47 24.41
N GLN A 260 11.25 -18.16 24.22
CA GLN A 260 12.35 -17.45 24.82
C GLN A 260 12.14 -17.65 26.33
N PRO A 261 13.10 -18.22 27.09
CA PRO A 261 12.90 -18.39 28.52
C PRO A 261 12.59 -17.00 29.06
N ALA A 262 11.37 -16.82 29.55
CA ALA A 262 11.00 -15.57 30.19
C ALA A 262 12.02 -15.37 31.32
N ALA A 263 12.77 -14.27 31.26
CA ALA A 263 13.28 -13.69 32.49
C ALA A 263 12.08 -13.62 33.44
N SER A 264 12.26 -14.07 34.68
CA SER A 264 11.21 -14.29 35.67
C SER A 264 10.32 -13.06 35.87
N ALA A 265 9.36 -12.86 34.98
CA ALA A 265 8.22 -12.02 35.18
C ALA A 265 7.35 -12.72 36.24
N PRO A 266 6.71 -11.98 37.15
CA PRO A 266 5.71 -12.58 38.02
C PRO A 266 4.71 -13.36 37.16
N ALA A 267 4.44 -14.60 37.54
CA ALA A 267 3.49 -15.44 36.82
C ALA A 267 2.18 -14.66 36.66
N ALA A 268 1.70 -14.53 35.43
CA ALA A 268 0.43 -13.86 35.17
C ALA A 268 -0.68 -14.61 35.91
N ALA A 269 -1.52 -13.87 36.63
CA ALA A 269 -2.63 -14.44 37.37
C ALA A 269 -3.72 -14.95 36.39
N VAL A 270 -3.93 -14.22 35.29
CA VAL A 270 -4.92 -14.55 34.25
C VAL A 270 -4.39 -14.18 32.86
N GLU A 271 -4.77 -14.95 31.85
CA GLU A 271 -4.50 -14.67 30.44
C GLU A 271 -5.80 -14.29 29.71
N VAL A 272 -5.74 -13.29 28.82
CA VAL A 272 -6.81 -12.84 27.92
C VAL A 272 -6.34 -12.98 26.49
N ASP A 273 -7.10 -13.69 25.67
CA ASP A 273 -6.80 -13.84 24.24
C ASP A 273 -7.46 -12.73 23.41
N MET A 274 -6.75 -12.22 22.40
CA MET A 274 -7.25 -11.25 21.43
C MET A 274 -7.47 -11.99 20.10
N THR A 275 -8.73 -12.14 19.72
CA THR A 275 -9.14 -13.09 18.69
C THR A 275 -9.40 -12.44 17.33
N ASN A 276 -9.40 -13.25 16.26
CA ASN A 276 -9.81 -12.81 14.91
C ASN A 276 -11.25 -12.29 14.82
N ARG A 277 -12.06 -12.50 15.86
CA ARG A 277 -13.44 -11.99 15.94
C ARG A 277 -13.51 -10.59 16.53
N LEU A 278 -12.37 -9.93 16.76
CA LEU A 278 -12.28 -8.60 17.35
C LEU A 278 -12.82 -8.58 18.78
N LEU A 279 -12.45 -9.58 19.58
CA LEU A 279 -12.90 -9.77 20.95
C LEU A 279 -11.72 -10.08 21.88
N PHE A 280 -11.81 -9.58 23.11
CA PHE A 280 -11.05 -10.11 24.24
C PHE A 280 -11.75 -11.37 24.77
N ALA A 281 -11.00 -12.44 25.04
CA ALA A 281 -11.53 -13.73 25.47
C ALA A 281 -10.72 -14.30 26.65
N PRO A 282 -11.28 -14.35 27.87
CA PRO A 282 -12.57 -13.78 28.26
C PRO A 282 -12.57 -12.24 28.15
N ASP A 283 -13.76 -11.66 27.96
CA ASP A 283 -13.94 -10.20 27.92
C ASP A 283 -13.91 -9.56 29.32
N THR A 284 -14.13 -10.34 30.36
CA THR A 284 -14.02 -9.92 31.76
C THR A 284 -13.11 -10.86 32.55
N VAL A 285 -12.14 -10.30 33.26
CA VAL A 285 -11.27 -11.03 34.19
C VAL A 285 -11.29 -10.40 35.58
N ARG A 286 -11.01 -11.22 36.60
CA ARG A 286 -10.89 -10.80 37.99
C ARG A 286 -9.50 -11.12 38.49
N VAL A 287 -8.87 -10.14 39.15
CA VAL A 287 -7.53 -10.26 39.74
C VAL A 287 -7.50 -9.54 41.08
N ARG A 288 -6.48 -9.77 41.90
CA ARG A 288 -6.24 -9.00 43.13
C ARG A 288 -5.26 -7.86 42.87
N ALA A 289 -5.32 -6.81 43.69
CA ALA A 289 -4.30 -5.76 43.65
C ALA A 289 -2.89 -6.35 43.83
N GLY A 290 -1.98 -6.00 42.93
CA GLY A 290 -0.63 -6.53 42.79
C GLY A 290 -0.47 -7.64 41.75
N GLU A 291 -1.57 -8.20 41.20
CA GLU A 291 -1.52 -9.25 40.19
C GLU A 291 -1.38 -8.69 38.76
N THR A 292 -0.88 -9.55 37.87
CA THR A 292 -0.62 -9.22 36.46
C THR A 292 -1.58 -9.97 35.56
N VAL A 293 -2.20 -9.26 34.60
CA VAL A 293 -2.94 -9.87 33.49
C VAL A 293 -2.03 -9.90 32.25
N LEU A 294 -2.05 -11.01 31.51
CA LEU A 294 -1.35 -11.17 30.24
C LEU A 294 -2.37 -11.19 29.10
N TRP A 295 -2.17 -10.32 28.11
CA TRP A 295 -2.91 -10.38 26.85
C TRP A 295 -2.07 -11.07 25.79
N ARG A 296 -2.66 -12.02 25.09
CA ARG A 296 -2.04 -12.73 23.97
C ARG A 296 -2.79 -12.43 22.68
N ASN A 297 -2.07 -12.06 21.62
CA ASN A 297 -2.67 -11.87 20.31
C ASN A 297 -2.64 -13.19 19.51
N SER A 298 -3.72 -13.97 19.57
CA SER A 298 -3.89 -15.14 18.69
C SER A 298 -4.47 -14.79 17.31
N SER A 299 -4.93 -13.55 17.12
CA SER A 299 -5.49 -13.09 15.86
C SER A 299 -4.42 -12.85 14.77
N MET A 300 -4.91 -12.59 13.56
CA MET A 300 -4.12 -12.15 12.40
C MET A 300 -4.04 -10.61 12.28
N LEU A 301 -4.66 -9.87 13.20
CA LEU A 301 -4.74 -8.41 13.21
C LEU A 301 -3.93 -7.82 14.37
N PRO A 302 -3.34 -6.62 14.24
CA PRO A 302 -2.74 -5.94 15.38
C PRO A 302 -3.84 -5.47 16.36
N HIS A 303 -3.61 -5.65 17.66
CA HIS A 303 -4.52 -5.19 18.70
C HIS A 303 -3.82 -4.28 19.70
N THR A 304 -4.56 -3.43 20.40
CA THR A 304 -4.09 -2.73 21.59
C THR A 304 -4.90 -3.15 22.82
N VAL A 305 -4.35 -2.87 24.00
CA VAL A 305 -5.02 -2.91 25.29
C VAL A 305 -4.85 -1.51 25.88
N THR A 306 -5.92 -0.73 25.86
CA THR A 306 -5.86 0.70 26.13
C THR A 306 -6.95 1.11 27.12
N ALA A 307 -6.54 1.58 28.29
CA ALA A 307 -7.39 2.23 29.28
C ALA A 307 -6.93 3.69 29.42
N ASP A 308 -7.08 4.45 28.33
CA ASP A 308 -6.77 5.88 28.26
C ASP A 308 -7.93 6.59 27.54
N PRO A 309 -8.78 7.34 28.27
CA PRO A 309 -9.93 8.02 27.67
C PRO A 309 -9.57 9.00 26.56
N SER A 310 -8.33 9.51 26.51
CA SER A 310 -7.88 10.43 25.46
C SER A 310 -7.58 9.75 24.12
N LYS A 311 -7.44 8.42 24.13
CA LYS A 311 -7.12 7.60 22.94
C LYS A 311 -8.30 6.75 22.46
N ALA A 312 -9.33 6.59 23.29
CA ALA A 312 -10.56 5.91 22.91
C ALA A 312 -11.36 6.72 21.90
N VAL A 313 -12.05 6.02 20.99
CA VAL A 313 -13.03 6.61 20.07
C VAL A 313 -14.21 7.18 20.86
N SER A 314 -14.64 6.49 21.92
CA SER A 314 -15.60 7.00 22.89
C SER A 314 -15.01 6.91 24.30
N ALA A 315 -14.87 8.06 24.96
CA ALA A 315 -14.40 8.13 26.34
C ALA A 315 -15.25 7.28 27.29
N ASP A 316 -16.55 7.10 27.01
CA ASP A 316 -17.48 6.29 27.81
C ASP A 316 -17.16 4.78 27.78
N ASN A 317 -16.36 4.32 26.82
CA ASN A 317 -15.91 2.93 26.74
C ASN A 317 -14.68 2.65 27.62
N VAL A 318 -14.07 3.67 28.22
CA VAL A 318 -12.92 3.54 29.12
C VAL A 318 -13.29 4.01 30.52
N GLU A 319 -12.97 3.19 31.51
CA GLU A 319 -13.24 3.48 32.92
C GLU A 319 -12.00 3.10 33.73
N LEU A 320 -11.57 3.99 34.62
CA LEU A 320 -10.45 3.78 35.54
C LEU A 320 -10.94 4.06 36.97
N PRO A 321 -10.52 3.26 37.96
CA PRO A 321 -10.81 3.60 39.35
C PRO A 321 -10.03 4.85 39.78
N ALA A 322 -10.58 5.56 40.76
CA ALA A 322 -9.95 6.77 41.29
C ALA A 322 -8.53 6.47 41.80
N GLY A 323 -7.54 7.21 41.30
CA GLY A 323 -6.13 7.03 41.64
C GLY A 323 -5.36 6.03 40.76
N ALA A 324 -6.01 5.41 39.76
CA ALA A 324 -5.32 4.66 38.74
C ALA A 324 -4.85 5.55 37.58
N GLU A 325 -3.63 5.30 37.10
CA GLU A 325 -3.07 5.98 35.93
C GLU A 325 -3.57 5.31 34.63
N PRO A 326 -3.83 6.08 33.57
CA PRO A 326 -4.12 5.55 32.24
C PRO A 326 -2.98 4.69 31.68
N PHE A 327 -3.32 3.73 30.83
CA PHE A 327 -2.33 2.90 30.15
C PHE A 327 -2.69 2.58 28.70
N ASP A 328 -1.66 2.33 27.89
CA ASP A 328 -1.76 1.92 26.50
C ASP A 328 -0.61 0.98 26.15
N SER A 329 -0.95 -0.21 25.63
CA SER A 329 0.05 -1.17 25.17
C SER A 329 0.79 -0.74 23.90
N GLY A 330 0.24 0.21 23.14
CA GLY A 330 0.57 0.36 21.73
C GLY A 330 0.16 -0.88 20.91
N ASN A 331 0.63 -0.98 19.67
CA ASN A 331 0.33 -2.14 18.82
C ASN A 331 0.96 -3.43 19.38
N ILE A 332 0.11 -4.42 19.61
CA ILE A 332 0.47 -5.81 19.88
C ILE A 332 0.25 -6.60 18.60
N ASP A 333 1.34 -6.89 17.90
CA ASP A 333 1.30 -7.65 16.64
C ASP A 333 0.83 -9.11 16.85
N PRO A 334 0.34 -9.78 15.78
CA PRO A 334 0.01 -11.20 15.81
C PRO A 334 1.09 -12.08 16.46
N GLY A 335 0.68 -12.94 17.39
CA GLY A 335 1.57 -13.83 18.15
C GLY A 335 2.39 -13.16 19.23
N ARG A 336 2.24 -11.85 19.46
CA ARG A 336 2.86 -11.13 20.58
C ARG A 336 1.96 -11.11 21.81
N THR A 337 2.58 -10.80 22.94
CA THR A 337 1.91 -10.66 24.22
C THR A 337 2.23 -9.31 24.83
N TRP A 338 1.34 -8.84 25.70
CA TRP A 338 1.54 -7.66 26.55
C TRP A 338 0.99 -7.95 27.93
N SER A 339 1.56 -7.35 28.98
CA SER A 339 1.13 -7.58 30.35
C SER A 339 1.06 -6.30 31.15
N HIS A 340 0.13 -6.26 32.10
CA HIS A 340 -0.04 -5.12 33.01
C HIS A 340 -0.32 -5.59 34.43
N THR A 341 0.35 -4.97 35.39
CA THR A 341 0.16 -5.22 36.83
C THR A 341 -0.79 -4.17 37.40
N PHE A 342 -1.88 -4.63 38.01
CA PHE A 342 -2.92 -3.76 38.55
C PHE A 342 -2.70 -3.53 40.04
N THR A 343 -2.43 -2.30 40.47
CA THR A 343 -2.13 -1.98 41.88
C THR A 343 -3.27 -1.29 42.62
N VAL A 344 -4.23 -0.69 41.90
CA VAL A 344 -5.37 0.03 42.49
C VAL A 344 -6.63 -0.83 42.38
N PRO A 345 -7.32 -1.16 43.48
CA PRO A 345 -8.59 -1.87 43.42
C PRO A 345 -9.68 -1.09 42.69
N GLY A 346 -10.54 -1.80 41.96
CA GLY A 346 -11.66 -1.23 41.22
C GLY A 346 -11.86 -1.86 39.85
N THR A 347 -12.75 -1.27 39.06
CA THR A 347 -13.08 -1.76 37.71
C THR A 347 -12.33 -0.94 36.67
N TYR A 348 -11.59 -1.63 35.81
CA TYR A 348 -10.91 -1.07 34.65
C TYR A 348 -11.65 -1.52 33.41
N ARG A 349 -12.26 -0.59 32.68
CA ARG A 349 -12.79 -0.85 31.34
C ARG A 349 -11.77 -0.33 30.33
N TYR A 350 -11.40 -1.18 29.38
CA TYR A 350 -10.37 -0.90 28.40
C TYR A 350 -10.83 -1.33 27.01
N VAL A 351 -10.20 -0.77 25.99
CA VAL A 351 -10.57 -0.99 24.59
C VAL A 351 -9.37 -1.43 23.77
N CYS A 352 -9.67 -2.05 22.64
CA CYS A 352 -8.73 -2.12 21.54
C CYS A 352 -9.00 -0.92 20.63
N VAL A 353 -8.15 0.12 20.64
CA VAL A 353 -8.36 1.37 19.88
C VAL A 353 -8.70 1.11 18.40
N PRO A 354 -7.98 0.26 17.64
CA PRO A 354 -8.34 0.00 16.25
C PRO A 354 -9.68 -0.74 16.08
N HIS A 355 -10.21 -1.41 17.11
CA HIS A 355 -11.39 -2.27 17.00
C HIS A 355 -12.52 -1.87 17.96
N GLU A 356 -12.46 -0.68 18.54
CA GLU A 356 -13.45 -0.20 19.51
C GLU A 356 -14.83 -0.05 18.89
N LEU A 357 -14.92 0.49 17.66
CA LEU A 357 -16.17 0.61 16.91
C LEU A 357 -16.80 -0.74 16.55
N ALA A 358 -16.01 -1.82 16.57
CA ALA A 358 -16.51 -3.19 16.41
C ALA A 358 -16.95 -3.83 17.75
N GLY A 359 -16.88 -3.10 18.85
CA GLY A 359 -17.26 -3.56 20.19
C GLY A 359 -16.15 -4.27 20.95
N MET A 360 -14.89 -4.13 20.55
CA MET A 360 -13.76 -4.77 21.24
C MET A 360 -13.40 -4.07 22.55
N VAL A 361 -14.21 -4.34 23.58
CA VAL A 361 -14.10 -3.79 24.93
C VAL A 361 -13.84 -4.93 25.92
N GLY A 362 -12.97 -4.70 26.89
CA GLY A 362 -12.68 -5.64 27.96
C GLY A 362 -12.79 -5.00 29.34
N VAL A 363 -12.92 -5.84 30.37
CA VAL A 363 -13.04 -5.43 31.76
C VAL A 363 -12.06 -6.22 32.62
N VAL A 364 -11.26 -5.51 33.44
CA VAL A 364 -10.51 -6.10 34.55
C VAL A 364 -11.13 -5.59 35.85
N VAL A 365 -11.61 -6.51 36.69
CA VAL A 365 -12.04 -6.18 38.05
C VAL A 365 -10.92 -6.53 39.01
N VAL A 366 -10.40 -5.52 39.71
CA VAL A 366 -9.29 -5.64 40.65
C VAL A 366 -9.86 -5.62 42.07
N GLU A 367 -9.74 -6.72 42.77
CA GLU A 367 -10.21 -6.87 44.15
C GLU A 367 -9.16 -6.32 45.13
N GLY A 368 -9.64 -5.74 46.24
CA GLY A 368 -8.78 -5.25 47.31
C GLY A 368 -7.96 -6.39 47.92
N GLY A 369 -6.69 -6.13 48.22
CA GLY A 369 -5.86 -7.09 48.97
C GLY A 369 -6.44 -7.30 50.36
N SER A 370 -6.61 -8.56 50.76
CA SER A 370 -6.99 -8.97 52.11
C SER A 370 -5.89 -8.66 53.12
#